data_AF-A0A8S1KQP4-F1
#
_entry.id   AF-A0A8S1KQP4-F1
#
_cell.length_a   1.000
_cell.length_b   1.000
_cell.length_c   1.000
_cell.angle_alpha   90.00
_cell.angle_beta   90.00
_cell.angle_gamma   90.00
#
_symmetry.space_group_name_H-M   'P 1'
#
loop_
_entity.id
_entity.type
_entity.pdbx_description
1 polymer ?
#
loop_
_entity_poly.entity_id
_entity_poly.type
_entity_poly.pdbx_seq_one_letter_code
_entity_poly.pdbx_strand_id
1 'polypeptide(L)'
;MNIAITEEGNNLIKGTMNCVERTKLPLIEFKLGDIYEGERKNGMRDGYGKKIWPDGSIYEGEWVEDKSEGRGKLIHSNGDIYVGEWKNDKANGKGTYFHINGAKSEGEWKNDRLHGKGELYWPDGAKYEGQYFEGQRQGKGILNFSDGSRYEGEFFEDALHGEGTYIYSNNKVYKGQWKKNKMHGKGQFIWQDGRNYTGEYEEDKKHGKGAFKWSDGRKYIGTWKQGKQNGIGIFYPLNKECKVGEWIDGRRFLWFEKNEVDQLIEEQKIKREDLLE
;
A
#
# COMPACT_ATOMS: atom_id res chain seq x y z
N MET A 1 12.29 37.54 -4.67
CA MET A 1 13.29 38.61 -4.90
C MET A 1 13.83 38.39 -6.31
N ASN A 2 13.25 39.03 -7.33
CA ASN A 2 13.48 38.76 -8.76
C ASN A 2 14.49 39.76 -9.36
N ILE A 3 15.72 39.78 -8.86
CA ILE A 3 16.75 40.74 -9.31
C ILE A 3 17.71 40.01 -10.25
N ALA A 4 17.79 40.46 -11.49
CA ALA A 4 18.72 39.93 -12.48
C ALA A 4 20.17 40.30 -12.12
N ILE A 5 21.13 39.48 -12.56
CA ILE A 5 22.57 39.73 -12.40
C ILE A 5 22.97 40.98 -13.21
N THR A 6 22.44 41.14 -14.42
CA THR A 6 22.76 42.24 -15.34
C THR A 6 21.74 43.37 -15.25
N GLU A 7 22.18 44.60 -15.58
CA GLU A 7 21.28 45.75 -15.70
C GLU A 7 20.27 45.56 -16.84
N GLU A 8 20.73 45.00 -17.97
CA GLU A 8 19.88 44.63 -19.10
C GLU A 8 18.75 43.68 -18.69
N GLY A 9 19.07 42.61 -17.94
CA GLY A 9 18.07 41.68 -17.43
C GLY A 9 17.05 42.35 -16.51
N ASN A 10 17.50 43.30 -15.66
CA ASN A 10 16.59 44.08 -14.83
C ASN A 10 15.70 45.00 -15.67
N ASN A 11 16.22 45.60 -16.74
CA ASN A 11 15.44 46.44 -17.65
C ASN A 11 14.40 45.64 -18.43
N LEU A 12 14.72 44.42 -18.88
CA LEU A 12 13.76 43.50 -19.50
C LEU A 12 12.61 43.18 -18.55
N ILE A 13 12.90 42.85 -17.28
CA ILE A 13 11.87 42.58 -16.27
C ILE A 13 11.01 43.83 -16.03
N LYS A 14 11.65 45.00 -15.85
CA LYS A 14 10.95 46.28 -15.67
C LYS A 14 10.01 46.60 -16.84
N GLY A 15 10.41 46.25 -18.07
CA GLY A 15 9.59 46.43 -19.27
C GLY A 15 8.28 45.63 -19.25
N THR A 16 8.15 44.63 -18.38
CA THR A 16 6.91 43.83 -18.21
C THR A 16 6.05 44.29 -17.03
N MET A 17 6.47 45.31 -16.26
CA MET A 17 5.69 45.83 -15.14
C MET A 17 4.46 46.60 -15.65
N ASN A 18 3.33 46.45 -14.95
CA ASN A 18 2.03 47.01 -15.34
C ASN A 18 1.51 46.53 -16.71
N CYS A 19 2.13 45.51 -17.30
CA CYS A 19 1.62 44.87 -18.52
C CYS A 19 0.52 43.87 -18.16
N VAL A 20 -0.59 43.95 -18.89
CA VAL A 20 -1.73 43.02 -18.78
C VAL A 20 -1.53 41.80 -19.68
N GLU A 21 -0.78 41.98 -20.77
CA GLU A 21 -0.42 40.90 -21.70
C GLU A 21 0.91 40.24 -21.31
N ARG A 22 1.05 38.97 -21.66
CA ARG A 22 2.27 38.20 -21.45
C ARG A 22 3.33 38.60 -22.46
N THR A 23 4.56 38.78 -21.98
CA THR A 23 5.74 39.01 -22.82
C THR A 23 6.75 37.91 -22.58
N LYS A 24 7.15 37.19 -23.62
CA LYS A 24 8.23 36.21 -23.54
C LYS A 24 9.57 36.93 -23.49
N LEU A 25 10.33 36.70 -22.42
CA LEU A 25 11.68 37.23 -22.27
C LEU A 25 12.73 36.17 -22.62
N PRO A 26 13.94 36.58 -23.06
CA PRO A 26 15.07 35.68 -23.18
C PRO A 26 15.51 35.15 -21.81
N LEU A 27 16.48 34.24 -21.82
CA LEU A 27 17.12 33.73 -20.62
C LEU A 27 17.68 34.87 -19.76
N ILE A 28 17.29 34.90 -18.48
CA ILE A 28 17.79 35.84 -17.48
C ILE A 28 18.37 35.06 -16.32
N GLU A 29 19.60 35.40 -15.95
CA GLU A 29 20.26 34.92 -14.74
C GLU A 29 19.97 35.86 -13.56
N PHE A 30 19.65 35.30 -12.41
CA PHE A 30 19.28 36.04 -11.20
C PHE A 30 20.39 35.99 -10.15
N LYS A 31 20.43 37.00 -9.28
CA LYS A 31 21.48 37.12 -8.25
C LYS A 31 21.56 35.94 -7.28
N LEU A 32 20.48 35.16 -7.15
CA LEU A 32 20.44 33.95 -6.32
C LEU A 32 20.96 32.71 -7.06
N GLY A 33 21.44 32.86 -8.31
CA GLY A 33 21.99 31.80 -9.16
C GLY A 33 20.94 31.02 -9.94
N ASP A 34 19.65 31.30 -9.76
CA ASP A 34 18.61 30.73 -10.60
C ASP A 34 18.55 31.42 -11.97
N ILE A 35 18.09 30.66 -12.95
CA ILE A 35 17.93 31.09 -14.34
C ILE A 35 16.47 30.93 -14.73
N TYR A 36 15.92 31.89 -15.46
CA TYR A 36 14.57 31.78 -16.01
C TYR A 36 14.51 32.25 -17.47
N GLU A 37 13.82 31.48 -18.29
CA GLU A 37 13.43 31.83 -19.66
C GLU A 37 11.92 31.60 -19.78
N GLY A 38 11.15 32.57 -20.25
CA GLY A 38 9.71 32.39 -20.39
C GLY A 38 8.89 33.66 -20.38
N GLU A 39 7.59 33.47 -20.32
CA GLU A 39 6.59 34.53 -20.29
C GLU A 39 6.53 35.24 -18.92
N ARG A 40 6.37 36.56 -18.98
CA ARG A 40 6.13 37.39 -17.80
C ARG A 40 4.94 38.31 -18.01
N LYS A 41 4.24 38.59 -16.91
CA LYS A 41 3.14 39.55 -16.83
C LYS A 41 3.27 40.29 -15.51
N ASN A 42 3.14 41.62 -15.55
CA ASN A 42 3.29 42.49 -14.39
C ASN A 42 4.58 42.22 -13.56
N GLY A 43 5.71 42.02 -14.24
CA GLY A 43 7.01 41.74 -13.59
C GLY A 43 7.16 40.33 -12.99
N MET A 44 6.11 39.50 -12.98
CA MET A 44 6.10 38.13 -12.44
C MET A 44 6.19 37.10 -13.57
N ARG A 45 6.67 35.90 -13.27
CA ARG A 45 6.55 34.73 -14.18
C ARG A 45 5.07 34.39 -14.33
N ASP A 46 4.58 34.36 -15.56
CA ASP A 46 3.17 34.10 -15.87
C ASP A 46 3.03 33.61 -17.31
N GLY A 47 2.40 32.46 -17.51
CA GLY A 47 2.42 31.72 -18.78
C GLY A 47 3.44 30.60 -18.74
N TYR A 48 3.98 30.20 -19.90
CA TYR A 48 4.92 29.11 -20.00
C TYR A 48 6.36 29.59 -19.77
N GLY A 49 7.14 28.81 -19.03
CA GLY A 49 8.55 29.10 -18.85
C GLY A 49 9.34 28.00 -18.18
N LYS A 50 10.66 28.11 -18.31
CA LYS A 50 11.65 27.20 -17.78
C LYS A 50 12.49 27.91 -16.72
N LYS A 51 12.55 27.31 -15.53
CA LYS A 51 13.40 27.73 -14.43
C LYS A 51 14.46 26.67 -14.15
N ILE A 52 15.70 27.09 -13.97
CA ILE A 52 16.81 26.26 -13.50
C ILE A 52 17.26 26.83 -12.15
N TRP A 53 17.29 26.00 -11.11
CA TRP A 53 17.76 26.40 -9.79
C TRP A 53 19.27 26.14 -9.63
N PRO A 54 19.94 26.79 -8.65
CA PRO A 54 21.37 26.59 -8.39
C PRO A 54 21.75 25.15 -8.05
N ASP A 55 20.82 24.38 -7.49
CA ASP A 55 21.03 22.96 -7.17
C ASP A 55 20.99 22.06 -8.42
N GLY A 56 20.66 22.61 -9.59
CA GLY A 56 20.51 21.88 -10.85
C GLY A 56 19.09 21.37 -11.10
N SER A 57 18.14 21.60 -10.20
CA SER A 57 16.73 21.30 -10.46
C SER A 57 16.20 22.15 -11.63
N ILE A 58 15.28 21.60 -12.41
CA ILE A 58 14.71 22.25 -13.60
C ILE A 58 13.20 22.09 -13.59
N TYR A 59 12.46 23.20 -13.64
CA TYR A 59 11.02 23.20 -13.86
C TYR A 59 10.74 23.80 -15.22
N GLU A 60 9.90 23.13 -16.00
CA GLU A 60 9.43 23.62 -17.28
C GLU A 60 7.92 23.41 -17.36
N GLY A 61 7.17 24.50 -17.45
CA GLY A 61 5.71 24.43 -17.38
C GLY A 61 5.04 25.79 -17.23
N GLU A 62 3.78 25.72 -16.84
CA GLU A 62 2.90 26.87 -16.64
C GLU A 62 3.18 27.56 -15.29
N TRP A 63 3.08 28.88 -15.29
CA TRP A 63 3.30 29.78 -14.18
C TRP A 63 2.12 30.75 -14.05
N VAL A 64 1.74 31.08 -12.82
CA VAL A 64 0.81 32.16 -12.48
C VAL A 64 1.39 32.91 -11.30
N GLU A 65 1.59 34.22 -11.46
CA GLU A 65 2.09 35.10 -10.39
C GLU A 65 3.30 34.53 -9.63
N ASP A 66 4.35 34.17 -10.37
CA ASP A 66 5.60 33.59 -9.85
C ASP A 66 5.51 32.18 -9.25
N LYS A 67 4.35 31.53 -9.29
CA LYS A 67 4.15 30.16 -8.82
C LYS A 67 3.93 29.18 -9.96
N SER A 68 4.41 27.94 -9.84
CA SER A 68 4.03 26.89 -10.79
C SER A 68 2.55 26.53 -10.60
N GLU A 69 1.79 26.60 -11.68
CA GLU A 69 0.34 26.35 -11.68
C GLU A 69 -0.09 25.85 -13.04
N GLY A 70 -0.95 24.84 -13.09
CA GLY A 70 -1.32 24.15 -14.33
C GLY A 70 -0.38 23.00 -14.65
N ARG A 71 0.03 22.80 -15.90
CA ARG A 71 0.87 21.65 -16.28
C ARG A 71 2.35 21.96 -16.30
N GLY A 72 3.16 21.05 -15.78
CA GLY A 72 4.62 21.22 -15.77
C GLY A 72 5.39 19.95 -15.47
N LYS A 73 6.69 20.00 -15.78
CA LYS A 73 7.69 18.97 -15.50
C LYS A 73 8.76 19.54 -14.57
N LEU A 74 8.97 18.90 -13.42
CA LEU A 74 10.10 19.15 -12.53
C LEU A 74 11.09 18.00 -12.64
N ILE A 75 12.34 18.32 -12.94
CA ILE A 75 13.50 17.42 -12.80
C ILE A 75 14.22 17.88 -11.55
N HIS A 76 14.27 17.04 -10.53
CA HIS A 76 14.99 17.31 -9.29
C HIS A 76 16.50 17.12 -9.50
N SER A 77 17.30 17.81 -8.70
CA SER A 77 18.76 17.69 -8.69
C SER A 77 19.27 16.27 -8.38
N ASN A 78 18.48 15.45 -7.69
CA ASN A 78 18.77 14.04 -7.43
C ASN A 78 18.42 13.09 -8.61
N GLY A 79 17.83 13.61 -9.68
CA GLY A 79 17.41 12.86 -10.87
C GLY A 79 15.96 12.36 -10.85
N ASP A 80 15.21 12.56 -9.77
CA ASP A 80 13.77 12.29 -9.74
C ASP A 80 13.02 13.24 -10.68
N ILE A 81 11.91 12.79 -11.26
CA ILE A 81 11.13 13.59 -12.22
C ILE A 81 9.66 13.55 -11.85
N TYR A 82 9.02 14.71 -11.70
CA TYR A 82 7.57 14.82 -11.68
C TYR A 82 7.05 15.42 -12.98
N VAL A 83 6.01 14.84 -13.55
CA VAL A 83 5.27 15.39 -14.69
C VAL A 83 3.79 15.38 -14.34
N GLY A 84 3.15 16.53 -14.31
CA GLY A 84 1.74 16.58 -13.92
C GLY A 84 1.18 17.97 -13.73
N GLU A 85 0.08 18.01 -12.99
CA GLU A 85 -0.63 19.22 -12.60
C GLU A 85 -0.01 19.82 -11.32
N TRP A 86 0.04 21.14 -11.30
CA TRP A 86 0.63 21.97 -10.27
C TRP A 86 -0.37 23.00 -9.78
N LYS A 87 -0.29 23.33 -8.50
CA LYS A 87 -1.06 24.42 -7.89
C LYS A 87 -0.28 25.02 -6.75
N ASN A 88 -0.02 26.33 -6.83
CA ASN A 88 0.74 27.06 -5.81
C ASN A 88 2.07 26.37 -5.43
N ASP A 89 2.93 26.09 -6.43
CA ASP A 89 4.24 25.48 -6.23
C ASP A 89 4.24 24.00 -5.78
N LYS A 90 3.07 23.35 -5.82
CA LYS A 90 2.92 21.96 -5.37
C LYS A 90 2.29 21.08 -6.43
N ALA A 91 2.71 19.82 -6.49
CA ALA A 91 2.02 18.79 -7.26
C ALA A 91 0.57 18.65 -6.74
N ASN A 92 -0.40 18.82 -7.64
CA ASN A 92 -1.81 18.89 -7.29
C ASN A 92 -2.67 18.57 -8.53
N GLY A 93 -3.51 17.54 -8.46
CA GLY A 93 -4.23 17.01 -9.63
C GLY A 93 -3.56 15.73 -10.15
N LYS A 94 -3.65 15.44 -11.44
CA LYS A 94 -3.06 14.21 -11.99
C LYS A 94 -1.58 14.38 -12.30
N GLY A 95 -0.79 13.35 -12.02
CA GLY A 95 0.62 13.36 -12.36
C GLY A 95 1.33 12.02 -12.19
N THR A 96 2.56 11.98 -12.69
CA THR A 96 3.45 10.85 -12.64
C THR A 96 4.79 11.29 -12.05
N TYR A 97 5.26 10.55 -11.05
CA TYR A 97 6.56 10.70 -10.43
C TYR A 97 7.45 9.51 -10.81
N PHE A 98 8.61 9.80 -11.38
CA PHE A 98 9.64 8.84 -11.74
C PHE A 98 10.78 8.97 -10.73
N HIS A 99 11.03 7.91 -9.99
CA HIS A 99 12.13 7.84 -9.04
C HIS A 99 13.41 7.42 -9.76
N ILE A 100 14.56 7.96 -9.33
CA ILE A 100 15.88 7.61 -9.87
C ILE A 100 16.22 6.12 -9.70
N ASN A 101 15.62 5.46 -8.70
CA ASN A 101 15.75 4.02 -8.49
C ASN A 101 14.95 3.17 -9.51
N GLY A 102 14.20 3.79 -10.43
CA GLY A 102 13.38 3.15 -11.44
C GLY A 102 11.91 2.94 -11.06
N ALA A 103 11.52 3.23 -9.82
CA ALA A 103 10.12 3.17 -9.43
C ALA A 103 9.31 4.29 -10.10
N LYS A 104 8.04 4.03 -10.37
CA LYS A 104 7.12 5.01 -10.98
C LYS A 104 5.82 5.05 -10.18
N SER A 105 5.41 6.24 -9.77
CA SER A 105 4.13 6.48 -9.11
C SER A 105 3.23 7.32 -10.01
N GLU A 106 1.99 6.92 -10.22
CA GLU A 106 1.03 7.60 -11.10
C GLU A 106 -0.31 7.73 -10.39
N GLY A 107 -0.97 8.89 -10.48
CA GLY A 107 -2.29 9.03 -9.87
C GLY A 107 -2.67 10.48 -9.58
N GLU A 108 -3.56 10.61 -8.61
CA GLU A 108 -4.00 11.89 -8.05
C GLU A 108 -3.01 12.36 -6.96
N TRP A 109 -2.69 13.65 -6.99
CA TRP A 109 -1.77 14.35 -6.10
C TRP A 109 -2.48 15.48 -5.40
N LYS A 110 -2.11 15.72 -4.14
CA LYS A 110 -2.59 16.83 -3.33
C LYS A 110 -1.46 17.30 -2.44
N ASN A 111 -1.01 18.54 -2.63
CA ASN A 111 0.05 19.16 -1.84
C ASN A 111 1.32 18.29 -1.77
N ASP A 112 1.85 17.90 -2.94
CA ASP A 112 3.08 17.10 -3.08
C ASP A 112 2.98 15.63 -2.65
N ARG A 113 1.78 15.14 -2.35
CA ARG A 113 1.55 13.76 -1.90
C ARG A 113 0.52 13.07 -2.78
N LEU A 114 0.75 11.79 -3.09
CA LEU A 114 -0.28 10.93 -3.67
C LEU A 114 -1.50 10.88 -2.75
N HIS A 115 -2.69 11.05 -3.33
CA HIS A 115 -3.94 11.14 -2.59
C HIS A 115 -5.09 10.73 -3.50
N GLY A 116 -6.00 9.88 -3.02
CA GLY A 116 -7.08 9.36 -3.87
C GLY A 116 -6.65 8.09 -4.58
N LYS A 117 -6.89 7.96 -5.88
CA LYS A 117 -6.47 6.75 -6.64
C LYS A 117 -5.07 6.90 -7.19
N GLY A 118 -4.28 5.83 -7.10
CA GLY A 118 -2.96 5.78 -7.71
C GLY A 118 -2.44 4.37 -7.95
N GLU A 119 -1.36 4.32 -8.70
CA GLU A 119 -0.60 3.15 -9.05
C GLU A 119 0.88 3.37 -8.70
N LEU A 120 1.53 2.31 -8.23
CA LEU A 120 2.97 2.30 -7.97
C LEU A 120 3.58 1.08 -8.64
N TYR A 121 4.60 1.33 -9.45
CA TYR A 121 5.37 0.34 -10.19
C TYR A 121 6.77 0.29 -9.61
N TRP A 122 7.24 -0.89 -9.24
CA TRP A 122 8.60 -1.10 -8.75
C TRP A 122 9.51 -1.67 -9.85
N PRO A 123 10.83 -1.43 -9.79
CA PRO A 123 11.79 -1.94 -10.77
C PRO A 123 11.84 -3.47 -10.86
N ASP A 124 11.46 -4.16 -9.80
CA ASP A 124 11.42 -5.63 -9.72
C ASP A 124 10.16 -6.22 -10.39
N GLY A 125 9.27 -5.37 -10.93
CA GLY A 125 8.03 -5.77 -11.58
C GLY A 125 6.83 -5.86 -10.64
N ALA A 126 6.99 -5.61 -9.33
CA ALA A 126 5.83 -5.47 -8.45
C ALA A 126 4.96 -4.27 -8.87
N LYS A 127 3.65 -4.37 -8.63
CA LYS A 127 2.68 -3.31 -8.93
C LYS A 127 1.63 -3.20 -7.84
N TYR A 128 1.37 -1.98 -7.39
CA TYR A 128 0.24 -1.63 -6.55
C TYR A 128 -0.75 -0.78 -7.34
N GLU A 129 -2.04 -1.02 -7.14
CA GLU A 129 -3.14 -0.20 -7.63
C GLU A 129 -4.17 -0.05 -6.50
N GLY A 130 -4.49 1.17 -6.11
CA GLY A 130 -5.44 1.36 -5.01
C GLY A 130 -5.53 2.78 -4.50
N GLN A 131 -5.99 2.88 -3.25
CA GLN A 131 -6.25 4.14 -2.58
C GLN A 131 -5.02 4.63 -1.78
N TYR A 132 -4.77 5.93 -1.88
CA TYR A 132 -3.74 6.64 -1.14
C TYR A 132 -4.36 7.73 -0.26
N PHE A 133 -3.78 7.94 0.91
CA PHE A 133 -4.07 9.07 1.77
C PHE A 133 -2.74 9.67 2.26
N GLU A 134 -2.51 10.95 1.96
CA GLU A 134 -1.31 11.67 2.39
C GLU A 134 0.01 10.95 2.06
N GLY A 135 0.08 10.34 0.87
CA GLY A 135 1.25 9.64 0.36
C GLY A 135 1.36 8.17 0.79
N GLN A 136 0.48 7.67 1.66
CA GLN A 136 0.50 6.29 2.15
C GLN A 136 -0.63 5.47 1.52
N ARG A 137 -0.40 4.18 1.26
CA ARG A 137 -1.48 3.28 0.84
C ARG A 137 -2.47 3.11 1.98
N GLN A 138 -3.73 3.47 1.73
CA GLN A 138 -4.79 3.44 2.72
C GLN A 138 -6.15 3.26 2.06
N GLY A 139 -6.93 2.28 2.53
CA GLY A 139 -8.17 1.85 1.90
C GLY A 139 -7.97 0.59 1.06
N LYS A 140 -8.80 0.38 0.03
CA LYS A 140 -8.74 -0.83 -0.79
C LYS A 140 -7.65 -0.74 -1.85
N GLY A 141 -6.98 -1.86 -2.12
CA GLY A 141 -6.00 -1.96 -3.20
C GLY A 141 -5.65 -3.39 -3.57
N ILE A 142 -4.89 -3.51 -4.66
CA ILE A 142 -4.33 -4.74 -5.19
C ILE A 142 -2.81 -4.56 -5.25
N LEU A 143 -2.07 -5.50 -4.68
CA LEU A 143 -0.61 -5.56 -4.74
C LEU A 143 -0.20 -6.87 -5.40
N ASN A 144 0.35 -6.77 -6.61
CA ASN A 144 1.02 -7.87 -7.29
C ASN A 144 2.51 -7.81 -6.95
N PHE A 145 3.04 -8.89 -6.42
CA PHE A 145 4.44 -9.01 -6.01
C PHE A 145 5.29 -9.55 -7.16
N SER A 146 6.58 -9.24 -7.14
CA SER A 146 7.55 -9.70 -8.15
C SER A 146 7.78 -11.21 -8.15
N ASP A 147 7.47 -11.89 -7.04
CA ASP A 147 7.52 -13.35 -6.92
C ASP A 147 6.28 -14.07 -7.51
N GLY A 148 5.31 -13.31 -8.05
CA GLY A 148 4.04 -13.82 -8.56
C GLY A 148 2.94 -13.97 -7.52
N SER A 149 3.21 -13.67 -6.24
CA SER A 149 2.17 -13.56 -5.22
C SER A 149 1.27 -12.34 -5.48
N ARG A 150 0.06 -12.34 -4.93
CA ARG A 150 -0.91 -11.25 -5.08
C ARG A 150 -1.71 -11.05 -3.80
N TYR A 151 -1.86 -9.81 -3.37
CA TYR A 151 -2.79 -9.41 -2.33
C TYR A 151 -3.90 -8.51 -2.88
N GLU A 152 -5.13 -8.74 -2.45
CA GLU A 152 -6.27 -7.87 -2.69
C GLU A 152 -7.04 -7.70 -1.38
N GLY A 153 -7.13 -6.47 -0.90
CA GLY A 153 -7.71 -6.19 0.41
C GLY A 153 -7.53 -4.76 0.87
N GLU A 154 -7.62 -4.56 2.17
CA GLU A 154 -7.48 -3.25 2.80
C GLU A 154 -6.01 -2.95 3.18
N PHE A 155 -5.66 -1.68 3.12
CA PHE A 155 -4.37 -1.13 3.50
C PHE A 155 -4.58 -0.04 4.56
N PHE A 156 -3.64 0.07 5.48
CA PHE A 156 -3.58 1.16 6.45
C PHE A 156 -2.12 1.47 6.76
N GLU A 157 -1.71 2.74 6.60
CA GLU A 157 -0.32 3.18 6.78
C GLU A 157 0.68 2.27 6.06
N ASP A 158 0.45 2.03 4.77
CA ASP A 158 1.27 1.16 3.90
C ASP A 158 1.29 -0.34 4.23
N ALA A 159 0.59 -0.78 5.27
CA ALA A 159 0.51 -2.19 5.65
C ALA A 159 -0.77 -2.87 5.16
N LEU A 160 -0.68 -4.17 4.85
CA LEU A 160 -1.86 -5.03 4.69
C LEU A 160 -2.63 -5.02 6.02
N HIS A 161 -3.92 -4.72 5.96
CA HIS A 161 -4.78 -4.54 7.12
C HIS A 161 -6.21 -4.97 6.80
N GLY A 162 -7.10 -5.07 7.80
CA GLY A 162 -8.53 -5.31 7.57
C GLY A 162 -8.78 -6.66 6.90
N GLU A 163 -9.79 -6.75 6.03
CA GLU A 163 -10.07 -7.97 5.29
C GLU A 163 -9.25 -8.01 3.98
N GLY A 164 -8.71 -9.19 3.64
CA GLY A 164 -7.97 -9.36 2.39
C GLY A 164 -7.74 -10.81 2.00
N THR A 165 -7.45 -11.00 0.71
CA THR A 165 -7.06 -12.28 0.11
C THR A 165 -5.63 -12.19 -0.38
N TYR A 166 -4.77 -13.10 0.10
CA TYR A 166 -3.40 -13.27 -0.37
C TYR A 166 -3.28 -14.61 -1.10
N ILE A 167 -2.91 -14.54 -2.37
CA ILE A 167 -2.61 -15.68 -3.22
C ILE A 167 -1.09 -15.76 -3.30
N TYR A 168 -0.51 -16.82 -2.76
CA TYR A 168 0.93 -17.05 -2.80
C TYR A 168 1.36 -17.55 -4.20
N SER A 169 2.62 -17.33 -4.55
CA SER A 169 3.24 -17.83 -5.79
C SER A 169 3.12 -19.36 -6.01
N ASN A 170 2.98 -20.13 -4.92
CA ASN A 170 2.71 -21.57 -4.95
C ASN A 170 1.20 -21.93 -4.95
N ASN A 171 0.35 -20.97 -5.29
CA ASN A 171 -1.11 -21.06 -5.32
C ASN A 171 -1.78 -21.42 -3.99
N LYS A 172 -1.08 -21.34 -2.86
CA LYS A 172 -1.76 -21.31 -1.55
C LYS A 172 -2.58 -20.03 -1.46
N VAL A 173 -3.67 -20.06 -0.71
CA VAL A 173 -4.53 -18.89 -0.54
C VAL A 173 -4.80 -18.67 0.94
N TYR A 174 -4.60 -17.44 1.40
CA TYR A 174 -5.17 -16.98 2.67
C TYR A 174 -6.27 -15.97 2.38
N LYS A 175 -7.43 -16.13 3.03
CA LYS A 175 -8.53 -15.17 3.00
C LYS A 175 -8.97 -14.89 4.43
N GLY A 176 -8.88 -13.63 4.87
CA GLY A 176 -9.29 -13.25 6.21
C GLY A 176 -8.70 -11.94 6.65
N GLN A 177 -8.58 -11.80 7.97
CA GLN A 177 -8.18 -10.57 8.62
C GLN A 177 -6.65 -10.39 8.65
N TRP A 178 -6.23 -9.14 8.48
CA TRP A 178 -4.83 -8.72 8.45
C TRP A 178 -4.61 -7.59 9.44
N LYS A 179 -3.43 -7.58 10.05
CA LYS A 179 -2.97 -6.50 10.92
C LYS A 179 -1.47 -6.33 10.73
N LYS A 180 -1.07 -5.13 10.29
CA LYS A 180 0.35 -4.77 10.12
C LYS A 180 1.14 -5.82 9.31
N ASN A 181 0.63 -6.18 8.13
CA ASN A 181 1.21 -7.17 7.22
C ASN A 181 1.14 -8.64 7.67
N LYS A 182 0.44 -8.95 8.78
CA LYS A 182 0.34 -10.32 9.30
C LYS A 182 -1.10 -10.82 9.30
N MET A 183 -1.27 -12.12 9.09
CA MET A 183 -2.56 -12.80 9.30
C MET A 183 -2.93 -12.66 10.78
N HIS A 184 -4.14 -12.18 11.04
CA HIS A 184 -4.64 -11.89 12.38
C HIS A 184 -6.14 -12.15 12.43
N GLY A 185 -6.76 -12.30 13.60
CA GLY A 185 -8.20 -12.49 13.70
C GLY A 185 -8.69 -13.74 12.94
N LYS A 186 -9.86 -13.69 12.32
CA LYS A 186 -10.44 -14.85 11.63
C LYS A 186 -9.93 -14.94 10.18
N GLY A 187 -9.63 -16.16 9.74
CA GLY A 187 -9.27 -16.41 8.36
C GLY A 187 -9.30 -17.88 7.95
N GLN A 188 -9.18 -18.09 6.65
CA GLN A 188 -9.09 -19.39 6.01
C GLN A 188 -7.79 -19.48 5.21
N PHE A 189 -7.02 -20.55 5.42
CA PHE A 189 -5.83 -20.87 4.64
C PHE A 189 -6.07 -22.16 3.88
N ILE A 190 -5.83 -22.14 2.57
CA ILE A 190 -6.11 -23.24 1.64
C ILE A 190 -4.80 -23.63 0.96
N TRP A 191 -4.49 -24.92 1.00
CA TRP A 191 -3.34 -25.52 0.32
C TRP A 191 -3.81 -26.28 -0.92
N GLN A 192 -2.95 -26.32 -1.93
CA GLN A 192 -3.20 -27.01 -3.21
C GLN A 192 -3.44 -28.52 -3.06
N ASP A 193 -2.89 -29.14 -2.01
CA ASP A 193 -3.08 -30.56 -1.70
C ASP A 193 -4.43 -30.85 -1.00
N GLY A 194 -5.33 -29.87 -0.94
CA GLY A 194 -6.65 -30.00 -0.32
C GLY A 194 -6.67 -29.77 1.19
N ARG A 195 -5.51 -29.58 1.84
CA ARG A 195 -5.50 -29.14 3.24
C ARG A 195 -6.17 -27.77 3.36
N ASN A 196 -6.87 -27.55 4.46
CA ASN A 196 -7.38 -26.23 4.80
C ASN A 196 -7.40 -26.02 6.31
N TYR A 197 -7.31 -24.75 6.71
CA TYR A 197 -7.50 -24.29 8.06
C TYR A 197 -8.51 -23.16 8.03
N THR A 198 -9.54 -23.22 8.86
CA THR A 198 -10.48 -22.13 9.09
C THR A 198 -10.51 -21.86 10.59
N GLY A 199 -10.13 -20.66 11.02
CA GLY A 199 -10.07 -20.34 12.44
C GLY A 199 -9.40 -19.01 12.72
N GLU A 200 -8.98 -18.84 13.96
CA GLU A 200 -8.31 -17.62 14.40
C GLU A 200 -6.79 -17.67 14.15
N TYR A 201 -6.20 -16.49 14.00
CA TYR A 201 -4.79 -16.21 13.78
C TYR A 201 -4.30 -15.09 14.69
N GLU A 202 -3.07 -15.19 15.13
CA GLU A 202 -2.34 -14.16 15.86
C GLU A 202 -0.90 -14.14 15.34
N GLU A 203 -0.49 -13.01 14.75
CA GLU A 203 0.88 -12.80 14.24
C GLU A 203 1.34 -13.96 13.32
N ASP A 204 0.54 -14.24 12.28
CA ASP A 204 0.74 -15.32 11.30
C ASP A 204 0.55 -16.76 11.80
N LYS A 205 0.26 -16.94 13.09
CA LYS A 205 0.12 -18.26 13.69
C LYS A 205 -1.33 -18.58 13.97
N LYS A 206 -1.73 -19.82 13.69
CA LYS A 206 -3.02 -20.38 14.15
C LYS A 206 -3.13 -20.18 15.66
N HIS A 207 -4.22 -19.57 16.09
CA HIS A 207 -4.51 -19.26 17.49
C HIS A 207 -6.00 -19.52 17.75
N GLY A 208 -6.43 -19.51 19.02
CA GLY A 208 -7.85 -19.51 19.38
C GLY A 208 -8.57 -20.76 18.87
N LYS A 209 -9.84 -20.62 18.46
CA LYS A 209 -10.60 -21.76 17.92
C LYS A 209 -10.34 -21.91 16.42
N GLY A 210 -10.21 -23.16 15.96
CA GLY A 210 -10.02 -23.43 14.55
C GLY A 210 -10.23 -24.89 14.14
N ALA A 211 -10.60 -25.07 12.88
CA ALA A 211 -10.74 -26.35 12.23
C ALA A 211 -9.61 -26.54 11.20
N PHE A 212 -8.93 -27.68 11.24
CA PHE A 212 -7.95 -28.10 10.25
C PHE A 212 -8.40 -29.37 9.55
N LYS A 213 -8.43 -29.37 8.23
CA LYS A 213 -8.67 -30.55 7.40
C LYS A 213 -7.37 -30.97 6.73
N TRP A 214 -7.02 -32.25 6.87
CA TRP A 214 -5.89 -32.86 6.17
C TRP A 214 -6.29 -33.28 4.75
N SER A 215 -5.30 -33.46 3.88
CA SER A 215 -5.50 -33.89 2.49
C SER A 215 -6.12 -35.29 2.38
N ASP A 216 -5.91 -36.14 3.39
CA ASP A 216 -6.47 -37.49 3.48
C ASP A 216 -7.88 -37.54 4.08
N GLY A 217 -8.53 -36.39 4.25
CA GLY A 217 -9.90 -36.29 4.74
C GLY A 217 -10.03 -36.26 6.27
N ARG A 218 -8.96 -36.52 7.03
CA ARG A 218 -9.00 -36.31 8.49
C ARG A 218 -9.32 -34.85 8.81
N LYS A 219 -9.91 -34.61 9.97
CA LYS A 219 -10.25 -33.26 10.45
C LYS A 219 -9.97 -33.12 11.94
N TYR A 220 -9.63 -31.92 12.37
CA TYR A 220 -9.49 -31.55 13.76
C TYR A 220 -10.20 -30.23 13.99
N ILE A 221 -11.05 -30.15 15.00
CA ILE A 221 -11.72 -28.94 15.45
C ILE A 221 -11.33 -28.74 16.90
N GLY A 222 -10.71 -27.62 17.24
CA GLY A 222 -10.29 -27.38 18.62
C GLY A 222 -9.53 -26.08 18.78
N THR A 223 -8.82 -25.98 19.89
CA THR A 223 -8.04 -24.79 20.22
C THR A 223 -6.59 -24.88 19.74
N TRP A 224 -6.05 -23.73 19.35
CA TRP A 224 -4.69 -23.56 18.82
C TRP A 224 -3.96 -22.49 19.63
N LYS A 225 -2.66 -22.69 19.82
CA LYS A 225 -1.76 -21.73 20.46
C LYS A 225 -0.45 -21.73 19.71
N GLN A 226 -0.02 -20.55 19.24
CA GLN A 226 1.27 -20.38 18.56
C GLN A 226 1.50 -21.38 17.41
N GLY A 227 0.45 -21.65 16.62
CA GLY A 227 0.51 -22.52 15.45
C GLY A 227 0.32 -24.01 15.74
N LYS A 228 0.14 -24.41 16.99
CA LYS A 228 0.01 -25.81 17.42
C LYS A 228 -1.35 -26.07 18.07
N GLN A 229 -1.86 -27.29 17.90
CA GLN A 229 -3.05 -27.76 18.64
C GLN A 229 -2.74 -27.69 20.13
N ASN A 230 -3.64 -27.08 20.90
CA ASN A 230 -3.42 -26.88 22.33
C ASN A 230 -4.77 -26.70 23.04
N GLY A 231 -5.06 -27.51 24.06
CA GLY A 231 -6.35 -27.59 24.73
C GLY A 231 -7.24 -28.69 24.16
N ILE A 232 -8.55 -28.59 24.40
CA ILE A 232 -9.52 -29.60 24.01
C ILE A 232 -9.81 -29.52 22.50
N GLY A 233 -9.93 -30.68 21.86
CA GLY A 233 -10.34 -30.77 20.47
C GLY A 233 -11.03 -32.08 20.10
N ILE A 234 -11.74 -32.04 18.99
CA ILE A 234 -12.41 -33.18 18.36
C ILE A 234 -11.61 -33.54 17.12
N PHE A 235 -11.18 -34.80 17.06
CA PHE A 235 -10.44 -35.36 15.94
C PHE A 235 -11.33 -36.35 15.18
N TYR A 236 -11.46 -36.14 13.87
CA TYR A 236 -12.20 -36.99 12.95
C TYR A 236 -11.17 -37.82 12.17
N PRO A 237 -10.92 -39.07 12.58
CA PRO A 237 -10.14 -40.02 11.79
C PRO A 237 -10.87 -40.36 10.49
N LEU A 238 -10.12 -40.86 9.49
CA LEU A 238 -10.70 -41.35 8.25
C LEU A 238 -11.58 -42.58 8.52
N ASN A 239 -12.86 -42.50 8.14
CA ASN A 239 -13.85 -43.59 8.23
C ASN A 239 -13.98 -44.21 9.64
N LYS A 240 -13.80 -43.42 10.71
CA LYS A 240 -14.08 -43.87 12.08
C LYS A 240 -14.79 -42.78 12.86
N GLU A 241 -15.39 -43.16 13.98
CA GLU A 241 -16.01 -42.22 14.91
C GLU A 241 -15.00 -41.17 15.38
N CYS A 242 -15.50 -39.94 15.55
CA CYS A 242 -14.70 -38.85 16.09
C CYS A 242 -14.26 -39.15 17.53
N LYS A 243 -13.15 -38.54 17.94
CA LYS A 243 -12.60 -38.69 19.28
C LYS A 243 -12.31 -37.32 19.89
N VAL A 244 -12.69 -37.14 21.14
CA VAL A 244 -12.39 -35.93 21.91
C VAL A 244 -11.13 -36.17 22.73
N GLY A 245 -10.19 -35.24 22.68
CA GLY A 245 -8.94 -35.34 23.43
C GLY A 245 -8.43 -33.99 23.89
N GLU A 246 -7.31 -34.02 24.60
CA GLU A 246 -6.55 -32.83 24.99
C GLU A 246 -5.19 -32.83 24.28
N TRP A 247 -4.77 -31.67 23.78
CA TRP A 247 -3.48 -31.45 23.13
C TRP A 247 -2.64 -30.47 23.92
N ILE A 248 -1.33 -30.71 23.98
CA ILE A 248 -0.35 -29.80 24.55
C ILE A 248 0.78 -29.67 23.54
N ASP A 249 1.03 -28.43 23.07
CA ASP A 249 2.09 -28.13 22.09
C ASP A 249 2.08 -29.05 20.85
N GLY A 250 0.89 -29.29 20.30
CA GLY A 250 0.71 -30.07 19.08
C GLY A 250 0.79 -31.57 19.28
N ARG A 251 0.96 -32.05 20.52
CA ARG A 251 0.93 -33.47 20.86
C ARG A 251 -0.35 -33.77 21.63
N ARG A 252 -1.05 -34.82 21.21
CA ARG A 252 -2.18 -35.34 21.97
C ARG A 252 -1.68 -35.87 23.31
N PHE A 253 -2.20 -35.33 24.39
CA PHE A 253 -1.94 -35.74 25.77
C PHE A 253 -2.81 -36.95 26.14
N LEU A 254 -4.14 -36.82 26.05
CA LEU A 254 -5.09 -37.89 26.36
C LEU A 254 -6.30 -37.92 25.41
N TRP A 255 -7.04 -39.03 25.46
CA TRP A 255 -8.39 -39.15 24.90
C TRP A 255 -9.36 -39.17 26.07
N PHE A 256 -10.49 -38.49 25.94
CA PHE A 256 -11.56 -38.52 26.93
C PHE A 256 -12.45 -39.74 26.71
N GLU A 257 -12.89 -40.35 27.81
CA GLU A 257 -13.92 -41.38 27.82
C GLU A 257 -15.31 -40.77 27.64
N LYS A 258 -16.32 -41.59 27.28
CA LYS A 258 -17.66 -41.10 26.92
C LYS A 258 -18.31 -40.23 28.00
N ASN A 259 -18.21 -40.63 29.27
CA ASN A 259 -18.73 -39.88 30.41
C ASN A 259 -18.03 -38.52 30.60
N GLU A 260 -16.72 -38.46 30.35
CA GLU A 260 -15.96 -37.20 30.41
C GLU A 260 -16.35 -36.28 29.25
N VAL A 261 -16.59 -36.84 28.05
CA VAL A 261 -17.10 -36.09 26.90
C VAL A 261 -18.47 -35.48 27.20
N ASP A 262 -19.38 -36.24 27.81
CA ASP A 262 -20.69 -35.72 28.23
C ASP A 262 -20.55 -34.57 29.23
N GLN A 263 -19.64 -34.68 30.21
CA GLN A 263 -19.33 -33.58 31.14
C GLN A 263 -18.77 -32.34 30.41
N LEU A 264 -17.87 -32.51 29.44
CA LEU A 264 -17.32 -31.39 28.65
C LEU A 264 -18.40 -30.67 27.83
N ILE A 265 -19.44 -31.38 27.39
CA ILE A 265 -20.60 -30.80 26.71
C ILE A 265 -21.44 -29.99 27.71
N GLU A 266 -21.72 -30.54 28.90
CA GLU A 266 -22.45 -29.85 29.97
C GLU A 266 -21.74 -28.56 30.41
N GLU A 267 -20.42 -28.59 30.48
CA GLU A 267 -19.57 -27.43 30.78
C GLU A 267 -19.38 -26.45 29.60
N GLN A 268 -20.03 -26.70 28.45
CA GLN A 268 -19.95 -25.90 27.22
C GLN A 268 -18.52 -25.73 26.67
N LYS A 269 -17.60 -26.66 27.00
CA LYS A 269 -16.23 -26.67 26.47
C LYS A 269 -16.19 -27.17 25.03
N ILE A 270 -17.13 -28.04 24.65
CA ILE A 270 -17.38 -28.52 23.30
C ILE A 270 -18.88 -28.51 23.00
N LYS A 271 -19.28 -28.45 21.73
CA LYS A 271 -20.68 -28.53 21.34
C LYS A 271 -21.03 -29.95 20.90
N ARG A 272 -22.19 -30.45 21.32
CA ARG A 272 -22.69 -31.77 20.88
C ARG A 272 -22.88 -31.84 19.36
N GLU A 273 -23.25 -30.71 18.75
CA GLU A 273 -23.39 -30.55 17.29
C GLU A 273 -22.11 -30.91 16.53
N ASP A 274 -20.95 -30.59 17.11
CA ASP A 274 -19.67 -30.85 16.46
C ASP A 274 -19.41 -32.37 16.38
N LEU A 275 -19.97 -33.19 17.28
CA LEU A 275 -19.74 -34.65 17.28
C LEU A 275 -20.54 -35.41 16.21
N LEU A 276 -21.48 -34.76 15.51
CA LEU A 276 -22.50 -35.39 14.66
C LEU A 276 -22.25 -35.24 13.15
N GLU A 277 -21.02 -34.93 12.73
CA GLU A 277 -20.68 -34.70 11.30
C GLU A 277 -20.77 -35.96 10.42
#